data_AF-A0A8C9GAN5-F1
#
_entry.id   AF-A0A8C9GAN5-F1
#
_cell.length_a   1.000
_cell.length_b   1.000
_cell.length_c   1.000
_cell.angle_alpha   90.00
_cell.angle_beta   90.00
_cell.angle_gamma   90.00
#
_symmetry.space_group_name_H-M   'P 1'
#
loop_
_entity.id
_entity.type
_entity.pdbx_description
1 polymer ?
#
loop_
_entity_poly.entity_id
_entity_poly.type
_entity_poly.pdbx_seq_one_letter_code
_entity_poly.pdbx_strand_id
1 'polypeptide(L)'
;MNKFFSFRISIMDNTKSRRTFRISNFQTVTRLSNKWCTMPLVLDEGWNVIQINLKDYTEKAFKTKYIETMDIQINASIRVRCIYFCDRIYQNEELKDEFKIFFKKKEKIKYTPPDHIKNTHKKIGLQNAIGDKKKKKW
;
A
#
# COMPACT_ATOMS: atom_id res chain seq x y z
N MET A 1 1.68 7.38 -13.09
CA MET A 1 2.32 6.37 -13.98
C MET A 1 1.25 5.93 -14.96
N ASN A 2 1.19 6.53 -16.15
CA ASN A 2 0.09 6.30 -17.09
C ASN A 2 0.42 5.14 -18.03
N LYS A 3 0.70 3.96 -17.45
CA LYS A 3 1.03 2.74 -18.17
C LYS A 3 0.04 1.64 -17.82
N PHE A 4 -0.06 0.64 -18.69
CA PHE A 4 -0.89 -0.52 -18.42
C PHE A 4 -0.32 -1.35 -17.28
N PHE A 5 -1.20 -1.69 -16.35
CA PHE A 5 -0.92 -2.46 -15.17
C PHE A 5 -2.00 -3.52 -14.98
N SER A 6 -1.58 -4.70 -14.51
CA SER A 6 -2.49 -5.75 -14.10
C SER A 6 -1.85 -6.65 -13.07
N PHE A 7 -2.68 -7.32 -12.30
CA PHE A 7 -2.26 -8.37 -11.39
C PHE A 7 -3.30 -9.49 -11.38
N ARG A 8 -2.88 -10.65 -10.89
CA ARG A 8 -3.70 -11.84 -10.81
C ARG A 8 -3.63 -12.42 -9.41
N ILE A 9 -4.77 -12.90 -8.93
CA ILE A 9 -4.90 -13.63 -7.68
C ILE A 9 -5.54 -14.97 -8.00
N SER A 10 -4.83 -16.04 -7.74
CA SER A 10 -5.35 -17.41 -7.83
C SER A 10 -5.86 -17.82 -6.46
N ILE A 11 -7.07 -18.37 -6.41
CA ILE A 11 -7.70 -18.87 -5.20
C ILE A 11 -8.16 -20.32 -5.40
N MET A 12 -8.37 -21.02 -4.28
CA MET A 12 -9.10 -22.28 -4.25
C MET A 12 -10.47 -22.06 -3.61
N ASP A 13 -11.50 -22.62 -4.25
CA ASP A 13 -12.87 -22.62 -3.73
C ASP A 13 -13.24 -23.94 -3.03
N ASN A 14 -14.42 -23.98 -2.41
CA ASN A 14 -14.97 -25.18 -1.78
C ASN A 14 -15.25 -26.36 -2.71
N THR A 15 -15.26 -26.13 -4.03
CA THR A 15 -15.33 -27.20 -5.03
C THR A 15 -13.96 -27.75 -5.42
N LYS A 16 -12.90 -27.34 -4.69
CA LYS A 16 -11.48 -27.63 -4.99
C LYS A 16 -11.06 -27.20 -6.39
N SER A 17 -11.78 -26.21 -6.96
CA SER A 17 -11.47 -25.65 -8.27
C SER A 17 -10.60 -24.41 -8.10
N ARG A 18 -9.54 -24.32 -8.90
CA ARG A 18 -8.71 -23.12 -8.97
C ARG A 18 -9.45 -22.03 -9.77
N ARG A 19 -9.70 -20.88 -9.13
CA ARG A 19 -10.28 -19.69 -9.77
C ARG A 19 -9.24 -18.58 -9.80
N THR A 20 -9.26 -17.76 -10.84
CA THR A 20 -8.31 -16.65 -11.01
C THR A 20 -9.05 -15.34 -11.20
N PHE A 21 -8.74 -14.37 -10.35
CA PHE A 21 -9.11 -12.98 -10.56
C PHE A 21 -7.97 -12.28 -11.29
N ARG A 22 -8.27 -11.63 -12.41
CA ARG A 22 -7.34 -10.75 -13.11
C ARG A 22 -7.91 -9.35 -13.06
N ILE A 23 -7.17 -8.43 -12.46
CA ILE A 23 -7.60 -7.04 -12.30
C ILE A 23 -6.64 -6.18 -13.12
N SER A 24 -7.19 -5.28 -13.94
CA SER A 24 -6.38 -4.50 -14.88
C SER A 24 -6.96 -3.13 -15.20
N ASN A 25 -6.09 -2.16 -15.48
CA ASN A 25 -6.49 -0.78 -15.78
C ASN A 25 -6.83 -0.50 -17.25
N PHE A 26 -6.69 -1.51 -18.12
CA PHE A 26 -7.03 -1.41 -19.55
C PHE A 26 -8.29 -2.19 -19.92
N GLN A 27 -8.82 -3.00 -19.02
CA GLN A 27 -10.15 -3.57 -19.18
C GLN A 27 -11.18 -2.57 -18.67
N THR A 28 -12.26 -2.43 -19.43
CA THR A 28 -13.40 -1.56 -19.09
C THR A 28 -14.59 -2.36 -18.58
N VAL A 29 -14.66 -3.65 -18.87
CA VAL A 29 -15.82 -4.50 -18.58
C VAL A 29 -15.40 -5.72 -17.78
N THR A 30 -16.18 -6.04 -16.75
CA THR A 30 -16.04 -7.28 -16.00
C THR A 30 -16.50 -8.47 -16.85
N ARG A 31 -15.65 -9.48 -17.01
CA ARG A 31 -16.02 -10.73 -17.71
C ARG A 31 -15.85 -11.91 -16.77
N LEU A 32 -16.89 -12.74 -16.74
CA LEU A 32 -16.94 -13.95 -15.95
C LEU A 32 -16.85 -15.16 -16.86
N SER A 33 -15.98 -16.08 -16.49
CA SER A 33 -15.87 -17.43 -17.03
C SER A 33 -15.86 -18.39 -15.84
N ASN A 34 -15.99 -19.69 -16.06
CA ASN A 34 -15.99 -20.65 -14.97
C ASN A 34 -14.71 -20.54 -14.12
N LYS A 35 -13.53 -20.43 -14.73
CA LYS A 35 -12.25 -20.39 -13.99
C LYS A 35 -11.66 -18.99 -13.81
N TRP A 36 -12.13 -18.01 -14.59
CA TRP A 36 -11.52 -16.68 -14.65
C TRP A 36 -12.57 -15.60 -14.41
N CYS A 37 -12.21 -14.62 -13.60
CA CYS A 37 -12.92 -13.37 -13.47
C CYS A 37 -11.95 -12.25 -13.84
N THR A 38 -12.28 -11.50 -14.89
CA THR A 38 -11.49 -10.34 -15.31
C THR A 38 -12.22 -9.08 -14.91
N MET A 39 -11.54 -8.15 -14.24
CA MET A 39 -12.15 -6.96 -13.64
C MET A 39 -11.41 -5.67 -14.02
N PRO A 40 -12.15 -4.58 -14.26
CA PRO A 40 -11.56 -3.27 -14.46
C PRO A 40 -10.97 -2.72 -13.14
N LEU A 41 -9.91 -1.92 -13.26
CA LEU A 41 -9.28 -1.19 -12.16
C LEU A 41 -9.11 0.27 -12.57
N VAL A 42 -9.69 1.17 -11.79
CA VAL A 42 -9.42 2.61 -11.91
C VAL A 42 -8.40 2.97 -10.85
N LEU A 43 -7.38 3.74 -11.23
CA LEU A 43 -6.32 4.21 -10.35
C LEU A 43 -6.28 5.73 -10.42
N ASP A 44 -6.16 6.36 -9.26
CA ASP A 44 -6.00 7.80 -9.14
C ASP A 44 -4.52 8.20 -9.28
N GLU A 45 -4.28 9.49 -9.44
CA GLU A 45 -2.93 10.04 -9.47
C GLU A 45 -2.26 9.89 -8.08
N GLY A 46 -1.08 9.24 -8.06
CA GLY A 46 -0.27 9.08 -6.84
C GLY A 46 -0.30 7.67 -6.25
N TRP A 47 -0.31 7.59 -4.92
CA TRP A 47 -0.34 6.32 -4.17
C TRP A 47 -1.77 5.86 -3.96
N ASN A 48 -2.06 4.65 -4.42
CA ASN A 48 -3.38 4.04 -4.31
C ASN A 48 -3.32 2.87 -3.33
N VAL A 49 -4.38 2.68 -2.52
CA VAL A 49 -4.60 1.45 -1.75
C VAL A 49 -5.75 0.69 -2.37
N ILE A 50 -5.47 -0.56 -2.71
CA ILE A 50 -6.43 -1.47 -3.31
C ILE A 50 -6.78 -2.51 -2.25
N GLN A 51 -8.05 -2.58 -1.88
CA GLN A 51 -8.58 -3.59 -0.96
C GLN A 51 -9.52 -4.51 -1.72
N ILE A 52 -9.27 -5.81 -1.63
CA ILE A 52 -10.08 -6.83 -2.31
C ILE A 52 -10.57 -7.81 -1.27
N ASN A 53 -11.89 -7.85 -1.08
CA ASN A 53 -12.50 -8.89 -0.28
C ASN A 53 -12.64 -10.17 -1.13
N LEU A 54 -11.65 -11.06 -1.05
CA LEU A 54 -11.63 -12.29 -1.83
C LEU A 54 -12.82 -13.20 -1.53
N LYS A 55 -13.34 -13.19 -0.30
CA LYS A 55 -14.52 -13.97 0.08
C LYS A 55 -15.75 -13.52 -0.71
N ASP A 56 -16.08 -12.23 -0.63
CA ASP A 56 -17.25 -11.68 -1.30
C ASP A 56 -17.13 -11.76 -2.82
N TYR A 57 -15.93 -11.53 -3.37
CA TYR A 57 -15.70 -11.58 -4.81
C TYR A 57 -15.87 -13.00 -5.35
N THR A 58 -15.45 -14.02 -4.59
CA THR A 58 -15.63 -15.43 -4.97
C THR A 58 -17.10 -15.81 -5.00
N GLU A 59 -17.85 -15.41 -3.98
CA GLU A 59 -19.29 -15.67 -3.89
C GLU A 59 -20.06 -14.96 -5.00
N LYS A 60 -19.73 -13.69 -5.29
CA LYS A 60 -20.38 -12.92 -6.37
C LYS A 60 -20.03 -13.43 -7.77
N ALA A 61 -18.77 -13.77 -8.02
CA ALA A 61 -18.31 -14.15 -9.36
C ALA A 61 -18.62 -15.61 -9.72
N PHE A 62 -18.44 -16.54 -8.76
CA PHE A 62 -18.50 -17.98 -9.03
C PHE A 62 -19.60 -18.69 -8.25
N LYS A 63 -20.31 -18.00 -7.33
CA LYS A 63 -21.31 -18.59 -6.43
C LYS A 63 -20.76 -19.73 -5.57
N THR A 64 -19.47 -19.65 -5.24
CA THR A 64 -18.74 -20.61 -4.41
C THR A 64 -18.08 -19.91 -3.21
N LYS A 65 -17.64 -20.70 -2.23
CA LYS A 65 -17.00 -20.17 -1.02
C LYS A 65 -15.48 -20.13 -1.18
N TYR A 66 -14.88 -19.00 -0.81
CA TYR A 66 -13.43 -18.86 -0.70
C TYR A 66 -12.88 -19.76 0.41
N ILE A 67 -11.79 -20.47 0.12
CA ILE A 67 -11.02 -21.25 1.11
C ILE A 67 -9.67 -20.59 1.35
N GLU A 68 -8.84 -20.52 0.29
CA GLU A 68 -7.47 -20.05 0.41
C GLU A 68 -7.00 -19.35 -0.87
N THR A 69 -5.95 -18.54 -0.71
CA THR A 69 -5.25 -17.90 -1.81
C THR A 69 -4.02 -18.72 -2.15
N MET A 70 -3.93 -19.14 -3.41
CA MET A 70 -2.85 -20.02 -3.90
C MET A 70 -1.63 -19.21 -4.34
N ASP A 71 -1.85 -18.13 -5.10
CA ASP A 71 -0.78 -17.39 -5.76
C ASP A 71 -1.21 -15.96 -6.09
N ILE A 72 -0.27 -15.03 -6.00
CA ILE A 72 -0.43 -13.63 -6.39
C ILE A 72 0.67 -13.28 -7.39
N GLN A 73 0.26 -12.90 -8.59
CA GLN A 73 1.17 -12.45 -9.63
C GLN A 73 0.92 -10.98 -9.96
N ILE A 74 1.98 -10.19 -9.94
CA ILE A 74 1.92 -8.75 -10.20
C ILE A 74 2.72 -8.48 -11.46
N ASN A 75 2.10 -7.88 -12.46
CA ASN A 75 2.78 -7.55 -13.70
C ASN A 75 3.54 -6.21 -13.54
N ALA A 76 4.43 -5.94 -14.50
CA ALA A 76 5.28 -4.75 -14.52
C ALA A 76 4.48 -3.43 -14.57
N SER A 77 5.21 -2.31 -14.55
CA SER A 77 4.65 -0.95 -14.56
C SER A 77 3.88 -0.57 -13.29
N ILE A 78 4.36 -1.04 -12.13
CA ILE A 78 3.88 -0.59 -10.81
C ILE A 78 5.06 -0.37 -9.86
N ARG A 79 4.86 0.51 -8.88
CA ARG A 79 5.71 0.61 -7.68
C ARG A 79 4.90 0.11 -6.50
N VAL A 80 5.37 -0.97 -5.88
CA VAL A 80 4.72 -1.59 -4.73
C VAL A 80 5.42 -1.14 -3.46
N ARG A 81 4.65 -0.66 -2.48
CA ARG A 81 5.16 -0.36 -1.14
C ARG A 81 4.98 -1.55 -0.20
N CYS A 82 3.77 -2.12 -0.16
CA CYS A 82 3.42 -3.19 0.76
C CYS A 82 2.24 -3.99 0.19
N ILE A 83 2.25 -5.29 0.44
CA ILE A 83 1.16 -6.23 0.14
C ILE A 83 1.02 -7.11 1.35
N TYR A 84 -0.21 -7.24 1.84
CA TYR A 84 -0.53 -8.00 3.04
C TYR A 84 -1.94 -8.56 2.92
N PHE A 85 -2.20 -9.61 3.70
CA PHE A 85 -3.53 -10.16 3.88
C PHE A 85 -4.10 -9.64 5.21
N CYS A 86 -5.43 -9.46 5.22
CA CYS A 86 -6.19 -9.18 6.42
C CYS A 86 -7.34 -10.15 6.55
N ASP A 87 -7.74 -10.43 7.78
CA ASP A 87 -8.96 -11.15 8.13
C ASP A 87 -10.23 -10.32 7.84
N ARG A 88 -10.14 -9.00 8.00
CA ARG A 88 -11.24 -8.05 7.78
C ARG A 88 -10.79 -6.75 7.10
N ILE A 89 -11.76 -5.94 6.69
CA ILE A 89 -11.51 -4.61 6.13
C ILE A 89 -11.25 -3.66 7.30
N TYR A 90 -10.00 -3.24 7.46
CA TYR A 90 -9.60 -2.27 8.47
C TYR A 90 -9.77 -0.84 7.96
N GLN A 91 -10.27 0.03 8.84
CA GLN A 91 -10.29 1.49 8.62
C GLN A 91 -8.90 2.07 8.84
N ASN A 92 -8.65 3.25 8.27
CA ASN A 92 -7.35 3.91 8.30
C ASN A 92 -6.87 4.25 9.74
N GLU A 93 -7.79 4.44 10.68
CA GLU A 93 -7.50 4.76 12.07
C GLU A 93 -6.93 3.54 12.82
N GLU A 94 -7.46 2.34 12.54
CA GLU A 94 -7.08 1.07 13.17
C GLU A 94 -5.75 0.52 12.61
N LEU A 95 -5.38 0.91 11.40
CA LEU A 95 -4.15 0.49 10.77
C LEU A 95 -2.93 1.00 11.55
N LYS A 96 -1.90 0.15 11.71
CA LYS A 96 -0.61 0.62 12.21
C LYS A 96 -0.01 1.61 11.23
N ASP A 97 0.77 2.54 11.77
CA ASP A 97 1.46 3.58 11.01
C ASP A 97 2.25 3.09 9.78
N GLU A 98 2.77 1.85 9.84
CA GLU A 98 3.54 1.23 8.76
C GLU A 98 2.69 0.94 7.51
N PHE A 99 1.40 0.62 7.72
CA PHE A 99 0.44 0.29 6.66
C PHE A 99 -0.35 1.50 6.16
N LYS A 100 -0.25 2.66 6.83
CA LYS A 100 -0.89 3.90 6.38
C LYS A 100 -0.15 4.46 5.15
N ILE A 101 -0.92 4.91 4.15
CA ILE A 101 -0.39 5.53 2.92
C ILE A 101 0.38 6.81 3.26
N PHE A 102 -0.21 7.62 4.12
CA PHE A 102 0.33 8.90 4.56
C PHE A 102 0.87 8.75 5.97
N PHE A 103 2.12 8.34 6.10
CA PHE A 103 2.81 8.51 7.37
C PHE A 103 3.17 10.00 7.50
N LYS A 104 2.55 10.70 8.47
CA LYS A 104 3.09 12.00 8.90
C LYS A 104 4.52 11.72 9.34
N LYS A 105 5.51 12.31 8.66
CA LYS A 105 6.90 12.28 9.14
C LYS A 105 6.85 12.64 10.61
N LYS A 106 7.23 11.73 11.51
CA LYS A 106 7.47 12.07 12.91
C LYS A 106 8.35 13.31 12.88
N GLU A 107 7.86 14.42 13.42
CA GLU A 107 8.68 15.61 13.52
C GLU A 107 9.95 15.18 14.24
N LYS A 108 11.12 15.53 13.68
CA LYS A 108 12.37 15.31 14.40
C LYS A 108 12.20 15.99 15.74
N ILE A 109 12.39 15.26 16.84
CA ILE A 109 12.35 15.81 18.19
C ILE A 109 13.27 17.04 18.17
N LYS A 110 12.66 18.23 18.21
CA LYS A 110 13.42 19.48 18.36
C LYS A 110 13.89 19.44 19.80
N TYR A 111 15.19 19.23 20.00
CA TYR A 111 15.78 19.40 21.32
C TYR A 111 15.52 20.83 21.77
N THR A 112 14.62 21.02 22.73
CA THR A 112 14.45 22.27 23.46
C THR A 112 15.49 22.27 24.58
N PRO A 113 16.49 23.17 24.54
CA PRO A 113 17.42 23.31 25.64
C PRO A 113 16.66 23.69 26.92
N PRO A 114 17.01 23.11 28.08
CA PRO A 114 16.42 23.50 29.36
C PRO A 114 16.64 24.99 29.65
N ASP A 115 15.64 25.66 30.23
CA ASP A 115 15.57 27.13 30.41
C ASP A 115 16.72 27.75 31.22
N HIS A 116 17.50 26.92 31.91
CA HIS A 116 18.58 27.33 32.80
C HIS A 116 19.93 27.60 32.08
N ILE A 117 20.02 27.39 30.75
CA ILE A 117 21.23 27.70 29.97
C ILE A 117 21.15 29.14 29.43
N LYS A 118 21.40 30.13 30.30
CA LYS A 118 21.54 31.55 29.93
C LYS A 118 22.99 32.04 30.00
N ASN A 119 23.95 31.31 29.42
CA ASN A 119 25.33 31.79 29.31
C ASN A 119 25.72 32.07 27.86
N THR A 120 25.97 33.36 27.58
CA THR A 120 26.15 34.00 26.26
C THR A 120 27.32 33.47 25.42
N HIS A 121 28.23 32.66 25.96
CA HIS A 121 29.45 32.23 25.25
C HIS A 121 29.38 30.89 24.48
N LYS A 122 28.26 30.15 24.51
CA LYS A 122 28.11 28.87 23.74
C LYS A 122 27.17 28.93 22.53
N LYS A 123 26.55 30.09 22.24
CA LYS A 123 25.61 30.25 21.10
C LYS A 123 26.30 30.24 19.73
N ILE A 124 27.55 30.70 19.64
CA ILE A 124 28.28 30.88 18.38
C ILE A 124 28.76 29.52 17.80
N GLY A 125 29.11 28.55 18.65
CA GLY A 125 29.56 27.23 18.20
C GLY A 125 28.46 26.34 17.62
N LEU A 126 27.22 26.44 18.12
CA LEU A 126 26.11 25.59 17.69
C LEU A 126 25.54 25.98 16.32
N GLN A 127 25.54 27.27 15.97
CA GLN A 127 25.04 27.75 14.68
C GLN A 127 25.94 27.31 13.51
N ASN A 128 27.27 27.30 13.71
CA ASN A 128 28.22 26.89 12.68
C ASN A 128 28.14 25.38 12.36
N ALA A 129 27.92 24.53 13.37
CA ALA A 129 27.77 23.08 13.18
C ALA A 129 26.47 22.67 12.45
N ILE A 130 25.41 23.48 12.54
CA ILE A 130 24.14 23.25 11.83
C ILE A 130 24.24 23.70 10.36
N GLY A 131 25.05 24.73 10.07
CA GLY A 131 25.35 25.17 8.70
C GLY A 131 26.13 24.14 7.89
N ASP A 132 27.15 23.51 8.48
CA ASP A 132 27.98 22.52 7.77
C ASP A 132 27.26 21.21 7.43
N LYS A 133 26.30 20.78 8.26
CA LYS A 133 25.46 19.61 7.97
C LYS A 133 24.46 19.84 6.83
N LYS A 134 24.15 21.09 6.46
CA LYS A 134 23.32 21.40 5.28
C LYS A 134 24.11 21.40 3.97
N LYS A 135 25.43 21.64 4.00
CA LYS A 135 26.28 21.66 2.78
C LYS A 135 26.77 20.27 2.34
N LYS A 136 26.83 19.27 3.23
CA LYS A 136 27.25 17.89 2.92
C LYS A 136 26.12 16.94 2.45
N LYS A 137 25.14 17.46 1.72
CA LYS A 137 24.18 16.63 0.98
C LYS A 137 24.44 16.80 -0.51
N TRP A 138 25.35 15.97 -1.01
CA TRP A 138 25.48 15.62 -2.41
C TRP A 138 24.37 14.62 -2.78
#